data_AF-A0A5S4V9V1-F1
#
_entry.id   AF-A0A5S4V9V1-F1
#
_cell.length_a   1.000
_cell.length_b   1.000
_cell.length_c   1.000
_cell.angle_alpha   90.00
_cell.angle_beta   90.00
_cell.angle_gamma   90.00
#
_symmetry.space_group_name_H-M   'P 1'
#
loop_
_entity.id
_entity.type
_entity.pdbx_description
1 polymer ?
#
loop_
_entity_poly.entity_id
_entity_poly.type
_entity_poly.pdbx_seq_one_letter_code
_entity_poly.pdbx_strand_id
1 'polypeptide(L)'
;MATQRDDRKQAKSAIRAARKAEKEAGKLAKQLPKGGPRAKFEAVVADAATTRRAAEAGRDADPRRAARQAARASAKLERASLRMGPSGDVGKAKATPKDTDAEARAKARAKTLKRRRKQAKQVQKMAKSVALHTVVQSVTTPTEKEQAKKDMKQLRRRAKRIEHAGGRPRRPAP
;
A
#
# COMPACT_ATOMS: atom_id res chain seq x y z
N MET A 1 43.67 -4.11 -18.79
CA MET A 1 42.77 -3.25 -19.61
C MET A 1 41.32 -3.75 -19.69
N ALA A 2 41.05 -5.06 -19.74
CA ALA A 2 39.67 -5.61 -19.78
C ALA A 2 38.83 -5.27 -18.53
N THR A 3 39.42 -5.38 -17.34
CA THR A 3 38.78 -5.11 -16.04
C THR A 3 38.19 -3.70 -15.92
N GLN A 4 38.88 -2.68 -16.43
CA GLN A 4 38.42 -1.29 -16.36
C GLN A 4 37.21 -1.01 -17.26
N ARG A 5 37.12 -1.67 -18.43
CA ARG A 5 35.96 -1.58 -19.32
C ARG A 5 34.73 -2.23 -18.68
N ASP A 6 34.90 -3.38 -18.05
CA ASP A 6 33.80 -4.08 -17.39
C ASP A 6 33.35 -3.36 -16.12
N ASP A 7 34.27 -2.79 -15.34
CA ASP A 7 33.95 -1.94 -14.19
C ASP A 7 33.09 -0.74 -14.60
N ARG A 8 33.45 -0.05 -15.71
CA ARG A 8 32.65 1.06 -16.25
C ARG A 8 31.27 0.61 -16.73
N LYS A 9 31.17 -0.56 -17.39
CA LYS A 9 29.88 -1.14 -17.81
C LYS A 9 29.00 -1.46 -16.60
N GLN A 10 29.56 -2.07 -15.57
CA GLN A 10 28.87 -2.37 -14.31
C GLN A 10 28.42 -1.11 -13.59
N ALA A 11 29.25 -0.07 -13.52
CA ALA A 11 28.88 1.22 -12.97
C ALA A 11 27.68 1.83 -13.72
N LYS A 12 27.73 1.83 -15.06
CA LYS A 12 26.66 2.32 -15.92
C LYS A 12 25.36 1.53 -15.73
N SER A 13 25.42 0.20 -15.61
CA SER A 13 24.23 -0.63 -15.40
C SER A 13 23.64 -0.43 -14.01
N ALA A 14 24.47 -0.35 -12.97
CA ALA A 14 24.05 -0.09 -11.59
C ALA A 14 23.39 1.29 -11.45
N ILE A 15 23.97 2.33 -12.06
CA ILE A 15 23.40 3.68 -12.10
C ILE A 15 22.04 3.68 -12.81
N ARG A 16 21.92 3.02 -13.97
CA ARG A 16 20.64 2.90 -14.68
C ARG A 16 19.59 2.18 -13.85
N ALA A 17 19.98 1.15 -13.11
CA ALA A 17 19.09 0.44 -12.20
C ALA A 17 18.63 1.34 -11.03
N ALA A 18 19.55 2.10 -10.43
CA ALA A 18 19.23 3.07 -9.39
C ALA A 18 18.25 4.13 -9.88
N ARG A 19 18.45 4.69 -11.10
CA ARG A 19 17.48 5.62 -11.73
C ARG A 19 16.09 5.00 -11.86
N LYS A 20 16.00 3.74 -12.30
CA LYS A 20 14.72 3.03 -12.45
C LYS A 20 14.05 2.81 -11.09
N ALA A 21 14.81 2.41 -10.08
CA ALA A 21 14.32 2.23 -8.72
C ALA A 21 13.80 3.56 -8.13
N GLU A 22 14.53 4.66 -8.31
CA GLU A 22 14.13 6.00 -7.88
C GLU A 22 12.79 6.42 -8.52
N LYS A 23 12.64 6.23 -9.83
CA LYS A 23 11.38 6.52 -10.55
C LYS A 23 10.21 5.71 -10.01
N GLU A 24 10.40 4.43 -9.73
CA GLU A 24 9.34 3.58 -9.19
C GLU A 24 9.03 3.90 -7.71
N ALA A 25 10.05 4.20 -6.90
CA ALA A 25 9.89 4.64 -5.53
C ALA A 25 9.15 5.99 -5.44
N GLY A 26 9.50 6.98 -6.28
CA GLY A 26 8.77 8.24 -6.33
C GLY A 26 7.30 8.07 -6.74
N LYS A 27 7.00 7.13 -7.65
CA LYS A 27 5.61 6.76 -7.97
C LYS A 27 4.90 6.10 -6.79
N LEU A 28 5.59 5.24 -6.04
CA LEU A 28 5.05 4.60 -4.84
C LEU A 28 4.76 5.61 -3.74
N ALA A 29 5.65 6.59 -3.52
CA ALA A 29 5.45 7.68 -2.57
C ALA A 29 4.14 8.45 -2.82
N LYS A 30 3.84 8.74 -4.10
CA LYS A 30 2.60 9.41 -4.51
C LYS A 30 1.32 8.59 -4.25
N GLN A 31 1.44 7.27 -4.10
CA GLN A 31 0.30 6.38 -3.79
C GLN A 31 0.08 6.22 -2.29
N LEU A 32 1.05 6.61 -1.46
CA LEU A 32 0.89 6.59 -0.01
C LEU A 32 -0.05 7.73 0.44
N PRO A 33 -0.84 7.50 1.50
CA PRO A 33 -1.64 8.57 2.11
C PRO A 33 -0.74 9.72 2.56
N LYS A 34 -1.25 10.96 2.42
CA LYS A 34 -0.53 12.16 2.89
C LYS A 34 -0.33 12.04 4.41
N GLY A 35 0.88 12.32 4.90
CA GLY A 35 1.22 12.24 6.32
C GLY A 35 2.68 11.87 6.58
N GLY A 36 3.03 11.73 7.86
CA GLY A 36 4.39 11.42 8.31
C GLY A 36 5.04 10.20 7.64
N PRO A 37 4.34 9.07 7.42
CA PRO A 37 4.88 7.92 6.70
C PRO A 37 5.33 8.27 5.27
N ARG A 38 4.51 9.03 4.53
CA ARG A 38 4.86 9.47 3.18
C ARG A 38 6.05 10.42 3.17
N ALA A 39 6.10 11.39 4.08
CA ALA A 39 7.22 12.33 4.19
C ALA A 39 8.54 11.61 4.50
N LYS A 40 8.53 10.64 5.42
CA LYS A 40 9.70 9.79 5.73
C LYS A 40 10.18 9.02 4.50
N PHE A 41 9.25 8.46 3.72
CA PHE A 41 9.61 7.74 2.50
C PHE A 41 10.13 8.66 1.40
N GLU A 42 9.54 9.84 1.21
CA GLU A 42 10.03 10.87 0.28
C GLU A 42 11.44 11.36 0.65
N ALA A 43 11.74 11.52 1.94
CA ALA A 43 13.09 11.85 2.41
C ALA A 43 14.11 10.75 2.06
N VAL A 44 13.74 9.48 2.20
CA VAL A 44 14.60 8.36 1.76
C VAL A 44 14.79 8.33 0.25
N VAL A 45 13.76 8.69 -0.52
CA VAL A 45 13.88 8.82 -1.98
C VAL A 45 14.83 9.95 -2.36
N ALA A 46 14.75 11.10 -1.69
CA ALA A 46 15.63 12.24 -1.91
C ALA A 46 17.10 11.87 -1.61
N ASP A 47 17.37 11.21 -0.48
CA ASP A 47 18.72 10.75 -0.13
C ASP A 47 19.26 9.65 -1.06
N ALA A 48 18.40 8.74 -1.52
CA ALA A 48 18.80 7.78 -2.56
C ALA A 48 19.13 8.49 -3.91
N ALA A 49 18.47 9.61 -4.20
CA ALA A 49 18.75 10.40 -5.39
C ALA A 49 20.08 11.16 -5.28
N THR A 50 20.43 11.72 -4.11
CA THR A 50 21.74 12.38 -3.89
C THR A 50 22.88 11.38 -4.04
N THR A 51 22.76 10.20 -3.43
CA THR A 51 23.76 9.13 -3.53
C THR A 51 23.91 8.59 -4.95
N ARG A 52 22.83 8.50 -5.73
CA ARG A 52 22.90 8.19 -7.17
C ARG A 52 23.63 9.29 -7.96
N ARG A 53 23.32 10.57 -7.72
CA ARG A 53 23.99 11.69 -8.42
C ARG A 53 25.49 11.71 -8.13
N ALA A 54 25.88 11.44 -6.88
CA ALA A 54 27.29 11.28 -6.50
C ALA A 54 27.96 10.11 -7.24
N ALA A 55 27.25 8.97 -7.37
CA ALA A 55 27.74 7.83 -8.13
C ALA A 55 27.89 8.13 -9.63
N GLU A 56 27.02 8.97 -10.19
CA GLU A 56 27.12 9.45 -11.58
C GLU A 56 28.33 10.36 -11.78
N ALA A 57 28.55 11.31 -10.87
CA ALA A 57 29.70 12.21 -10.92
C ALA A 57 31.03 11.46 -10.75
N GLY A 58 31.09 10.47 -9.85
CA GLY A 58 32.29 9.68 -9.58
C GLY A 58 32.55 8.52 -10.55
N ARG A 59 31.68 8.30 -11.55
CA ARG A 59 31.71 7.10 -12.41
C ARG A 59 33.02 6.94 -13.18
N ASP A 60 33.57 8.03 -13.67
CA ASP A 60 34.73 7.99 -14.56
C ASP A 60 36.05 7.95 -13.76
N ALA A 61 36.07 8.52 -12.55
CA ALA A 61 37.20 8.50 -11.62
C ALA A 61 37.33 7.16 -10.88
N ASP A 62 36.24 6.62 -10.33
CA ASP A 62 36.21 5.33 -9.64
C ASP A 62 34.92 4.57 -9.98
N PRO A 63 34.91 3.78 -11.07
CA PRO A 63 33.72 3.06 -11.52
C PRO A 63 33.26 2.01 -10.50
N ARG A 64 34.17 1.42 -9.73
CA ARG A 64 33.81 0.40 -8.72
C ARG A 64 33.06 1.03 -7.55
N ARG A 65 33.56 2.17 -7.05
CA ARG A 65 32.88 2.92 -5.99
C ARG A 65 31.53 3.46 -6.47
N ALA A 66 31.46 3.98 -7.69
CA ALA A 66 30.20 4.41 -8.30
C ALA A 66 29.16 3.27 -8.38
N ALA A 67 29.57 2.08 -8.83
CA ALA A 67 28.71 0.91 -8.88
C ALA A 67 28.18 0.54 -7.48
N ARG A 68 29.04 0.54 -6.46
CA ARG A 68 28.68 0.25 -5.07
C ARG A 68 27.70 1.29 -4.51
N GLN A 69 27.93 2.58 -4.76
CA GLN A 69 27.04 3.66 -4.32
C GLN A 69 25.66 3.56 -4.97
N ALA A 70 25.60 3.36 -6.30
CA ALA A 70 24.34 3.16 -7.00
C ALA A 70 23.59 1.90 -6.53
N ALA A 71 24.31 0.81 -6.26
CA ALA A 71 23.74 -0.41 -5.69
C ALA A 71 23.17 -0.18 -4.28
N ARG A 72 23.86 0.61 -3.43
CA ARG A 72 23.37 1.01 -2.10
C ARG A 72 22.11 1.87 -2.19
N ALA A 73 22.07 2.85 -3.09
CA ALA A 73 20.88 3.69 -3.32
C ALA A 73 19.66 2.83 -3.69
N SER A 74 19.82 1.90 -4.64
CA SER A 74 18.72 0.99 -5.03
C SER A 74 18.29 0.05 -3.89
N ALA A 75 19.23 -0.45 -3.08
CA ALA A 75 18.92 -1.29 -1.93
C ALA A 75 18.17 -0.53 -0.83
N LYS A 76 18.55 0.73 -0.60
CA LYS A 76 17.90 1.61 0.39
C LYS A 76 16.43 1.84 0.02
N LEU A 77 16.16 2.11 -1.26
CA LEU A 77 14.80 2.25 -1.79
C LEU A 77 13.98 0.98 -1.67
N GLU A 78 14.56 -0.18 -1.99
CA GLU A 78 13.90 -1.48 -1.81
C GLU A 78 13.51 -1.69 -0.34
N ARG A 79 14.47 -1.58 0.58
CA ARG A 79 14.22 -1.75 2.03
C ARG A 79 13.16 -0.79 2.55
N ALA A 80 13.24 0.48 2.17
CA ALA A 80 12.25 1.47 2.57
C ALA A 80 10.87 1.12 2.02
N SER A 81 10.77 0.66 0.77
CA SER A 81 9.48 0.24 0.20
C SER A 81 8.87 -0.98 0.89
N LEU A 82 9.70 -1.88 1.42
CA LEU A 82 9.24 -3.04 2.18
C LEU A 82 8.66 -2.63 3.54
N ARG A 83 9.28 -1.65 4.20
CA ARG A 83 8.84 -1.12 5.49
C ARG A 83 7.53 -0.30 5.41
N MET A 84 7.20 0.20 4.22
CA MET A 84 6.07 1.11 3.99
C MET A 84 4.86 0.44 3.31
N GLY A 85 4.83 -0.89 3.24
CA GLY A 85 3.72 -1.65 2.64
C GLY A 85 2.41 -1.54 3.44
N PRO A 86 1.23 -1.58 2.77
CA PRO A 86 -0.09 -1.35 3.38
C PRO A 86 -0.62 -2.50 4.26
N SER A 87 0.21 -3.42 4.69
CA SER A 87 -0.20 -4.55 5.53
C SER A 87 0.92 -4.81 6.52
N GLY A 88 0.59 -5.15 7.76
CA GLY A 88 1.50 -5.46 8.87
C GLY A 88 2.48 -6.61 8.63
N ASP A 89 2.77 -6.94 7.38
CA ASP A 89 3.80 -7.85 6.88
C ASP A 89 5.20 -7.21 6.94
N VAL A 90 5.51 -6.55 8.05
CA VAL A 90 6.83 -5.96 8.35
C VAL A 90 7.92 -7.07 8.41
N GLY A 91 7.55 -8.35 8.40
CA GLY A 91 8.47 -9.49 8.45
C GLY A 91 8.50 -10.44 7.22
N LYS A 92 7.51 -10.44 6.31
CA LYS A 92 7.44 -11.48 5.24
C LYS A 92 8.07 -11.10 3.91
N ALA A 93 8.41 -9.83 3.71
CA ALA A 93 9.00 -9.40 2.46
C ALA A 93 10.51 -9.66 2.44
N LYS A 94 10.92 -10.81 1.90
CA LYS A 94 12.34 -11.12 1.72
C LYS A 94 12.97 -10.13 0.74
N ALA A 95 14.03 -9.46 1.19
CA ALA A 95 14.90 -8.69 0.32
C ALA A 95 15.49 -9.62 -0.75
N THR A 96 15.82 -9.07 -1.92
CA THR A 96 16.49 -9.82 -2.97
C THR A 96 17.76 -10.54 -2.45
N PRO A 97 17.91 -11.87 -2.68
CA PRO A 97 19.04 -12.64 -2.18
C PRO A 97 20.39 -12.07 -2.62
N LYS A 98 21.39 -12.13 -1.73
CA LYS A 98 22.74 -11.61 -1.95
C LYS A 98 23.56 -12.43 -2.94
N ASP A 99 23.09 -13.59 -3.40
CA ASP A 99 23.91 -14.57 -4.16
C ASP A 99 23.65 -14.58 -5.68
N THR A 100 22.82 -13.65 -6.18
CA THR A 100 22.54 -13.53 -7.64
C THR A 100 23.45 -12.51 -8.32
N ASP A 101 23.57 -12.46 -9.65
CA ASP A 101 24.39 -11.41 -10.29
C ASP A 101 23.95 -9.99 -9.93
N ALA A 102 24.90 -9.05 -9.84
CA ALA A 102 24.62 -7.65 -9.43
C ALA A 102 23.55 -6.98 -10.32
N GLU A 103 23.58 -7.27 -11.62
CA GLU A 103 22.57 -6.78 -12.57
C GLU A 103 21.21 -7.47 -12.38
N ALA A 104 21.21 -8.79 -12.14
CA ALA A 104 20.00 -9.56 -11.86
C ALA A 104 19.31 -9.07 -10.57
N ARG A 105 20.09 -8.80 -9.51
CA ARG A 105 19.60 -8.16 -8.27
C ARG A 105 18.95 -6.83 -8.58
N ALA A 106 19.64 -5.94 -9.28
CA ALA A 106 19.12 -4.63 -9.67
C ALA A 106 17.77 -4.71 -10.40
N LYS A 107 17.63 -5.64 -11.36
CA LYS A 107 16.37 -5.90 -12.08
C LYS A 107 15.29 -6.45 -11.15
N ALA A 108 15.64 -7.39 -10.27
CA ALA A 108 14.71 -7.95 -9.30
C ALA A 108 14.16 -6.88 -8.34
N ARG A 109 15.00 -5.96 -7.85
CA ARG A 109 14.59 -4.81 -7.03
C ARG A 109 13.60 -3.89 -7.73
N ALA A 110 13.83 -3.60 -9.00
CA ALA A 110 12.87 -2.80 -9.78
C ALA A 110 11.52 -3.53 -9.92
N LYS A 111 11.53 -4.86 -10.08
CA LYS A 111 10.31 -5.68 -10.13
C LYS A 111 9.57 -5.69 -8.79
N THR A 112 10.27 -5.80 -7.66
CA THR A 112 9.63 -5.78 -6.32
C THR A 112 8.94 -4.45 -6.06
N LEU A 113 9.60 -3.32 -6.36
CA LEU A 113 9.00 -1.99 -6.31
C LEU A 113 7.74 -1.87 -7.18
N LYS A 114 7.80 -2.38 -8.43
CA LYS A 114 6.63 -2.38 -9.34
C LYS A 114 5.47 -3.21 -8.79
N ARG A 115 5.73 -4.38 -8.21
CA ARG A 115 4.71 -5.23 -7.56
C ARG A 115 4.07 -4.51 -6.39
N ARG A 116 4.86 -3.89 -5.52
CA ARG A 116 4.38 -3.09 -4.37
C ARG A 116 3.52 -1.91 -4.82
N ARG A 117 3.91 -1.21 -5.89
CA ARG A 117 3.10 -0.15 -6.48
C ARG A 117 1.72 -0.65 -6.93
N LYS A 118 1.65 -1.83 -7.55
CA LYS A 118 0.38 -2.44 -7.96
C LYS A 118 -0.49 -2.81 -6.75
N GLN A 119 0.11 -3.39 -5.71
CA GLN A 119 -0.59 -3.70 -4.45
C GLN A 119 -1.13 -2.43 -3.78
N ALA A 120 -0.33 -1.37 -3.67
CA ALA A 120 -0.77 -0.09 -3.10
C ALA A 120 -1.97 0.50 -3.87
N LYS A 121 -1.95 0.45 -5.21
CA LYS A 121 -3.09 0.86 -6.06
C LYS A 121 -4.34 0.03 -5.79
N GLN A 122 -4.21 -1.28 -5.64
CA GLN A 122 -5.34 -2.17 -5.38
C GLN A 122 -5.94 -1.89 -4.00
N VAL A 123 -5.11 -1.73 -2.97
CA VAL A 123 -5.56 -1.33 -1.62
C VAL A 123 -6.30 0.01 -1.67
N GLN A 124 -5.79 1.00 -2.41
CA GLN A 124 -6.47 2.28 -2.55
C GLN A 124 -7.83 2.16 -3.25
N LYS A 125 -7.95 1.30 -4.28
CA LYS A 125 -9.24 1.02 -4.92
C LYS A 125 -10.24 0.37 -3.96
N MET A 126 -9.79 -0.62 -3.17
CA MET A 126 -10.65 -1.27 -2.17
C MET A 126 -11.04 -0.31 -1.05
N ALA A 127 -10.12 0.52 -0.57
CA ALA A 127 -10.43 1.54 0.44
C ALA A 127 -11.50 2.51 -0.07
N LYS A 128 -11.45 2.89 -1.36
CA LYS A 128 -12.49 3.72 -1.98
C LYS A 128 -13.83 3.00 -2.10
N SER A 129 -13.84 1.70 -2.46
CA SER A 129 -15.10 0.94 -2.54
C SER A 129 -15.72 0.72 -1.16
N VAL A 130 -14.91 0.47 -0.12
CA VAL A 130 -15.38 0.36 1.27
C VAL A 130 -15.88 1.71 1.77
N ALA A 131 -15.17 2.81 1.50
CA ALA A 131 -15.64 4.16 1.82
C ALA A 131 -16.97 4.48 1.12
N LEU A 132 -17.12 4.12 -0.15
CA LEU A 132 -18.37 4.28 -0.87
C LEU A 132 -19.49 3.42 -0.27
N HIS A 133 -19.21 2.16 0.04
CA HIS A 133 -20.20 1.25 0.62
C HIS A 133 -20.63 1.71 2.02
N THR A 134 -19.72 2.23 2.83
CA THR A 134 -20.03 2.79 4.16
C THR A 134 -20.81 4.10 4.06
N VAL A 135 -20.50 4.98 3.09
CA VAL A 135 -21.31 6.18 2.83
C VAL A 135 -22.71 5.78 2.36
N VAL A 136 -22.82 4.88 1.38
CA VAL A 136 -24.12 4.37 0.90
C VAL A 136 -24.88 3.74 2.05
N GLN A 137 -24.26 2.85 2.84
CA GLN A 137 -24.90 2.27 4.02
C GLN A 137 -25.29 3.34 5.04
N SER A 138 -24.48 4.36 5.30
CA SER A 138 -24.85 5.43 6.24
C SER A 138 -26.03 6.29 5.75
N VAL A 139 -26.24 6.34 4.43
CA VAL A 139 -27.36 7.05 3.80
C VAL A 139 -28.59 6.14 3.64
N THR A 140 -28.40 4.84 3.48
CA THR A 140 -29.48 3.86 3.24
C THR A 140 -29.87 3.05 4.47
N THR A 141 -29.09 3.06 5.56
CA THR A 141 -29.52 2.50 6.83
C THR A 141 -30.59 3.41 7.42
N PRO A 142 -31.80 2.89 7.68
CA PRO A 142 -32.76 3.63 8.48
C PRO A 142 -32.09 3.86 9.82
N THR A 143 -31.98 5.12 10.24
CA THR A 143 -31.48 5.46 11.58
C THR A 143 -32.20 4.59 12.61
N GLU A 144 -31.51 4.15 13.66
CA GLU A 144 -32.07 3.27 14.70
C GLU A 144 -33.43 3.76 15.25
N LYS A 145 -33.65 5.08 15.20
CA LYS A 145 -34.93 5.75 15.51
C LYS A 145 -36.08 5.36 14.57
N GLU A 146 -35.84 5.15 13.28
CA GLU A 146 -36.85 4.67 12.32
C GLU A 146 -37.15 3.19 12.47
N GLN A 147 -36.15 2.36 12.78
CA GLN A 147 -36.36 0.94 13.07
C GLN A 147 -37.16 0.76 14.36
N ALA A 148 -36.79 1.46 15.44
CA ALA A 148 -37.55 1.46 16.69
C ALA A 148 -39.02 1.89 16.51
N LYS A 149 -39.29 2.88 15.64
CA LYS A 149 -40.67 3.30 15.30
C LYS A 149 -41.43 2.24 14.51
N LYS A 150 -40.77 1.54 13.57
CA LYS A 150 -41.39 0.44 12.80
C LYS A 150 -41.71 -0.75 13.71
N ASP A 151 -40.81 -1.12 14.61
CA ASP A 151 -40.99 -2.22 15.55
C ASP A 151 -42.10 -1.93 16.56
N MET A 152 -42.14 -0.70 17.12
CA MET A 152 -43.24 -0.22 17.96
C MET A 152 -44.59 -0.25 17.23
N LYS A 153 -44.62 0.10 15.94
CA LYS A 153 -45.84 0.07 15.12
C LYS A 153 -46.29 -1.36 14.83
N GLN A 154 -45.36 -2.30 14.65
CA GLN A 154 -45.67 -3.72 14.48
C GLN A 154 -46.16 -4.36 15.78
N LEU A 155 -45.54 -4.04 16.92
CA LEU A 155 -45.99 -4.48 18.25
C LEU A 155 -47.41 -4.00 18.55
N ARG A 156 -47.72 -2.72 18.28
CA ARG A 156 -49.09 -2.17 18.42
C ARG A 156 -50.11 -2.88 17.52
N ARG A 157 -49.72 -3.24 16.29
CA ARG A 157 -50.61 -3.98 15.37
C ARG A 157 -50.85 -5.42 15.83
N ARG A 158 -49.84 -6.07 16.42
CA ARG A 158 -49.99 -7.41 17.00
C ARG A 158 -50.85 -7.40 18.26
N ALA A 159 -50.67 -6.42 19.16
CA ALA A 159 -51.50 -6.24 20.34
C ALA A 159 -52.98 -6.05 19.97
N LYS A 160 -53.29 -5.17 19.00
CA LYS A 160 -54.66 -4.98 18.51
C LYS A 160 -55.28 -6.23 17.87
N ARG A 161 -54.48 -7.09 17.22
CA ARG A 161 -54.99 -8.37 16.69
C ARG A 161 -55.33 -9.36 17.80
N ILE A 162 -54.56 -9.37 18.88
CA ILE A 162 -54.82 -10.23 20.05
C ILE A 162 -56.08 -9.74 20.77
N GLU A 163 -56.25 -8.43 20.93
CA GLU A 163 -57.48 -7.84 21.50
C GLU A 163 -58.72 -8.13 20.64
N HIS A 164 -58.62 -8.07 19.31
CA HIS A 164 -59.72 -8.42 18.42
C HIS A 164 -60.02 -9.94 18.38
N ALA A 165 -59.03 -10.80 18.63
CA ALA A 165 -59.21 -12.25 18.71
C ALA A 165 -59.75 -12.72 20.07
N GLY A 166 -59.66 -11.89 21.12
CA GLY A 166 -60.13 -12.17 22.48
C GLY A 166 -61.58 -11.78 22.78
N GLY A 167 -62.48 -11.85 21.80
CA GLY A 167 -63.88 -11.47 21.94
C GLY A 167 -64.68 -12.35 22.91
N ARG A 168 -64.78 -11.88 24.16
CA ARG A 168 -65.73 -12.18 25.26
C ARG A 168 -65.76 -13.63 25.81
N PRO A 169 -65.49 -13.85 27.11
CA PRO A 169 -65.92 -15.07 27.78
C PRO A 169 -67.46 -15.11 27.81
N ARG A 170 -68.04 -16.19 27.28
CA ARG A 170 -69.46 -16.50 27.48
C ARG A 170 -69.68 -16.70 28.98
N ARG A 171 -70.49 -15.83 29.59
CA ARG A 171 -71.04 -16.08 30.92
C ARG A 171 -71.79 -17.42 30.89
N PRO A 172 -71.52 -18.37 31.79
CA PRO A 172 -72.46 -19.46 32.02
C PRO A 172 -73.73 -18.86 32.64
N ALA A 173 -74.88 -19.27 32.11
CA ALA A 173 -76.21 -18.93 32.59
C ALA A 173 -76.78 -20.13 33.37
N PRO A 174 -77.89 -19.90 34.09
CA PRO A 174 -77.98 -19.76 35.55
C PRO A 174 -77.53 -20.98 36.37
#